data_AF-A0A2X0SJB0-F1
#
_entry.id   AF-A0A2X0SJB0-F1
#
_cell.length_a   1.000
_cell.length_b   1.000
_cell.length_c   1.000
_cell.angle_alpha   90.00
_cell.angle_beta   90.00
_cell.angle_gamma   90.00
#
_symmetry.space_group_name_H-M   'P 1'
#
loop_
_entity.id
_entity.type
_entity.pdbx_description
1 polymer ?
#
loop_
_entity_poly.entity_id
_entity_poly.type
_entity_poly.pdbx_seq_one_letter_code
_entity_poly.pdbx_strand_id
1 'polypeptide(L)'
;MPKILYNKNDLEDVIHVLAFINSYTKNMGIVDVKIDTRIIERVVQSCKRDFPHSGGVDKASAFKQVANFVCYFVAEQPLQEPFPTKIIGDQLANVSNHQNAMLAFALAEEALNNSTIEKAGGNVTVDNPITYSKHSYIDIIDALSNITPSQHFKLLTVFFEQLVYKSNNGCQYQIC
;
A
#
# COMPACT_ATOMS: atom_id res chain seq x y z
N MET A 1 5.41 -10.76 -11.80
CA MET A 1 4.99 -9.39 -12.19
C MET A 1 6.15 -8.43 -12.01
N PRO A 2 6.23 -7.34 -12.78
CA PRO A 2 7.18 -6.26 -12.49
C PRO A 2 6.90 -5.67 -11.10
N LYS A 3 7.95 -5.17 -10.45
CA LYS A 3 7.84 -4.50 -9.15
C LYS A 3 6.98 -3.24 -9.34
N ILE A 4 5.91 -3.07 -8.56
CA ILE A 4 4.97 -1.95 -8.75
C ILE A 4 5.61 -0.61 -8.37
N LEU A 5 6.49 -0.61 -7.35
CA LEU A 5 7.10 0.59 -6.78
C LEU A 5 8.61 0.42 -6.61
N TYR A 6 9.32 1.55 -6.52
CA TYR A 6 10.76 1.60 -6.27
C TYR A 6 11.57 0.90 -7.35
N ASN A 7 11.18 1.13 -8.62
CA ASN A 7 12.01 0.85 -9.78
C ASN A 7 13.10 1.92 -9.92
N LYS A 8 14.08 1.69 -10.81
CA LYS A 8 15.17 2.64 -11.05
C LYS A 8 14.67 3.96 -11.65
N ASN A 9 13.54 3.92 -12.36
CA ASN A 9 12.95 5.07 -13.04
C ASN A 9 11.65 5.48 -12.33
N ASP A 10 11.57 6.73 -11.86
CA ASP A 10 10.37 7.27 -11.23
C ASP A 10 9.17 7.28 -12.18
N LEU A 11 9.40 7.51 -13.47
CA LEU A 11 8.33 7.48 -14.47
C LEU A 11 7.68 6.10 -14.58
N GLU A 12 8.48 5.03 -14.42
CA GLU A 12 7.97 3.66 -14.42
C GLU A 12 7.05 3.41 -13.23
N ASP A 13 7.46 3.85 -12.03
CA ASP A 13 6.64 3.76 -10.83
C ASP A 13 5.34 4.57 -10.96
N VAL A 14 5.40 5.79 -11.51
CA VAL A 14 4.20 6.61 -11.76
C VAL A 14 3.24 5.91 -12.72
N ILE A 15 3.75 5.33 -13.82
CA ILE A 15 2.93 4.59 -14.78
C ILE A 15 2.29 3.36 -14.11
N HIS A 16 3.04 2.61 -13.32
CA HIS A 16 2.51 1.44 -12.61
C HIS A 16 1.41 1.81 -11.61
N VAL A 17 1.59 2.90 -10.85
CA VAL A 17 0.56 3.39 -9.92
C VAL A 17 -0.69 3.83 -10.67
N LEU A 18 -0.56 4.61 -11.75
CA LEU A 18 -1.71 5.06 -12.55
C LEU A 18 -2.44 3.88 -13.22
N ALA A 19 -1.69 2.91 -13.73
CA ALA A 19 -2.25 1.69 -14.32
C ALA A 19 -3.00 0.86 -13.28
N PHE A 20 -2.45 0.73 -12.07
CA PHE A 20 -3.10 0.06 -10.95
C PHE A 20 -4.40 0.76 -10.57
N ILE A 21 -4.39 2.08 -10.37
CA ILE A 21 -5.58 2.86 -10.02
C ILE A 21 -6.68 2.64 -11.06
N ASN A 22 -6.36 2.80 -12.35
CA ASN A 22 -7.30 2.62 -13.44
C ASN A 22 -7.88 1.19 -13.49
N SER A 23 -7.06 0.16 -13.26
CA SER A 23 -7.52 -1.24 -13.21
C SER A 23 -8.44 -1.47 -12.01
N TYR A 24 -8.02 -1.06 -10.82
CA TYR A 24 -8.75 -1.22 -9.58
C TYR A 24 -10.12 -0.55 -9.63
N THR A 25 -10.17 0.71 -10.06
CA THR A 25 -11.42 1.49 -10.08
C THR A 25 -12.38 0.97 -11.14
N LYS A 26 -11.88 0.52 -12.31
CA LYS A 26 -12.71 -0.14 -13.32
C LYS A 26 -13.31 -1.44 -12.80
N ASN A 27 -12.54 -2.26 -12.08
CA ASN A 27 -13.03 -3.50 -11.50
C ASN A 27 -14.11 -3.28 -10.44
N MET A 28 -14.12 -2.11 -9.78
CA MET A 28 -15.19 -1.68 -8.88
C MET A 28 -16.42 -1.10 -9.61
N GLY A 29 -16.35 -0.87 -10.92
CA GLY A 29 -17.39 -0.17 -11.67
C GLY A 29 -17.37 1.35 -11.50
N ILE A 30 -16.25 1.93 -11.05
CA ILE A 30 -16.05 3.37 -10.95
C ILE A 30 -15.44 3.88 -12.25
N VAL A 31 -16.16 4.76 -12.93
CA VAL A 31 -15.72 5.46 -14.15
C VAL A 31 -15.30 6.89 -13.80
N ASP A 32 -14.41 7.46 -14.61
CA ASP A 32 -13.99 8.88 -14.54
C ASP A 32 -13.37 9.34 -13.22
N VAL A 33 -12.48 8.52 -12.64
CA VAL A 33 -11.75 8.88 -11.43
C VAL A 33 -10.85 10.09 -11.66
N LYS A 34 -11.05 11.14 -10.86
CA LYS A 34 -10.19 12.34 -10.88
C LYS A 34 -8.95 12.12 -10.02
N ILE A 35 -7.80 12.09 -10.68
CA ILE A 35 -6.48 11.90 -10.08
C ILE A 35 -5.64 13.14 -10.37
N ASP A 36 -5.03 13.74 -9.34
CA ASP A 36 -3.97 14.73 -9.57
C ASP A 36 -2.64 14.01 -9.80
N THR A 37 -2.25 13.89 -11.07
CA THR A 37 -1.01 13.19 -11.47
C THR A 37 0.24 13.83 -10.90
N ARG A 38 0.23 15.15 -10.61
CA ARG A 38 1.38 15.84 -10.00
C ARG A 38 1.57 15.41 -8.55
N ILE A 39 0.48 15.07 -7.85
CA ILE A 39 0.55 14.50 -6.50
C ILE A 39 1.13 13.09 -6.56
N ILE A 40 0.73 12.27 -7.54
CA ILE A 40 1.31 10.92 -7.74
C ILE A 40 2.83 11.00 -7.98
N GLU A 41 3.27 11.89 -8.87
CA GLU A 41 4.70 12.14 -9.12
C GLU A 41 5.43 12.55 -7.84
N ARG A 42 4.86 13.48 -7.07
CA ARG A 42 5.41 13.91 -5.79
C ARG A 42 5.49 12.77 -4.78
N VAL A 43 4.47 11.93 -4.67
CA VAL A 43 4.45 10.76 -3.79
C VAL A 43 5.59 9.80 -4.15
N VAL A 44 5.72 9.42 -5.43
CA VAL A 44 6.78 8.51 -5.90
C VAL A 44 8.17 9.07 -5.59
N GLN A 45 8.40 10.35 -5.88
CA GLN A 45 9.69 10.99 -5.61
C GLN A 45 9.98 11.09 -4.10
N SER A 46 8.98 11.49 -3.30
CA SER A 46 9.13 11.65 -1.85
C SER A 46 9.40 10.32 -1.16
N CYS A 47 8.82 9.23 -1.66
CA CYS A 47 9.08 7.89 -1.16
C CYS A 47 10.56 7.49 -1.28
N LYS A 48 11.32 8.04 -2.23
CA LYS A 48 12.74 7.69 -2.46
C LYS A 48 13.71 8.62 -1.74
N ARG A 49 13.45 9.93 -1.76
CA ARG A 49 14.41 10.95 -1.31
C ARG A 49 14.72 10.88 0.18
N ASP A 50 13.70 10.68 1.00
CA ASP A 50 13.79 10.78 2.47
C ASP A 50 13.40 9.44 3.14
N PHE A 51 13.81 8.31 2.56
CA PHE A 51 13.38 6.99 3.02
C PHE A 51 13.82 6.73 4.48
N PRO A 52 12.90 6.41 5.41
CA PRO A 52 13.17 6.28 6.85
C PRO A 52 13.85 4.93 7.22
N HIS A 53 14.98 4.62 6.58
CA HIS A 53 15.80 3.44 6.81
C HIS A 53 17.28 3.75 6.61
N SER A 54 18.14 3.31 7.53
CA SER A 54 19.59 3.62 7.51
C SER A 54 20.32 3.13 6.26
N GLY A 55 19.81 2.08 5.62
CA GLY A 55 20.34 1.55 4.35
C GLY A 55 19.69 2.12 3.09
N GLY A 56 18.81 3.12 3.22
CA GLY A 56 17.98 3.60 2.12
C GLY A 56 16.93 2.59 1.66
N VAL A 57 16.26 2.92 0.57
CA VAL A 57 15.19 2.10 -0.04
C VAL A 57 15.69 0.74 -0.52
N ASP A 58 16.90 0.67 -1.08
CA ASP A 58 17.46 -0.55 -1.70
C ASP A 58 17.72 -1.66 -0.68
N LYS A 59 17.95 -1.30 0.59
CA LYS A 59 18.16 -2.24 1.70
C LYS A 59 16.92 -2.39 2.58
N ALA A 60 15.82 -1.73 2.25
CA ALA A 60 14.58 -1.82 3.00
C ALA A 60 13.79 -3.07 2.59
N SER A 61 13.17 -3.73 3.57
CA SER A 61 12.24 -4.83 3.29
C SER A 61 11.04 -4.36 2.48
N ALA A 62 10.38 -5.30 1.78
CA ALA A 62 9.12 -5.02 1.07
C ALA A 62 8.08 -4.36 1.99
N PHE A 63 8.00 -4.79 3.26
CA PHE A 63 7.10 -4.19 4.26
C PHE A 63 7.37 -2.70 4.50
N LYS A 64 8.65 -2.31 4.63
CA LYS A 64 9.03 -0.90 4.80
C LYS A 64 8.75 -0.10 3.54
N GLN A 65 9.07 -0.66 2.37
CA GLN A 65 8.82 -0.02 1.08
C GLN A 65 7.32 0.28 0.91
N VAL A 66 6.47 -0.71 1.14
CA VAL A 66 5.01 -0.57 1.04
C VAL A 66 4.45 0.36 2.12
N ALA A 67 4.88 0.24 3.38
CA ALA A 67 4.43 1.11 4.46
C ALA A 67 4.73 2.59 4.18
N ASN A 68 5.92 2.90 3.66
CA ASN A 68 6.31 4.26 3.30
C ASN A 68 5.41 4.81 2.19
N PHE A 69 5.17 4.03 1.14
CA PHE A 69 4.27 4.42 0.05
C PHE A 69 2.86 4.69 0.55
N VAL A 70 2.29 3.78 1.34
CA VAL A 70 0.92 3.92 1.87
C VAL A 70 0.81 5.19 2.71
N CYS A 71 1.80 5.48 3.56
CA CYS A 71 1.80 6.70 4.35
C CYS A 71 1.79 7.97 3.47
N TYR A 72 2.66 8.04 2.46
CA TYR A 72 2.72 9.22 1.58
C TYR A 72 1.47 9.34 0.71
N PHE A 73 1.01 8.24 0.11
CA PHE A 73 -0.15 8.26 -0.77
C PHE A 73 -1.41 8.73 -0.03
N VAL A 74 -1.65 8.22 1.17
CA VAL A 74 -2.84 8.60 1.95
C VAL A 74 -2.74 10.04 2.47
N ALA A 75 -1.57 10.47 2.93
CA ALA A 75 -1.36 11.83 3.43
C ALA A 75 -1.50 12.89 2.33
N GLU A 76 -1.05 12.58 1.11
CA GLU A 76 -1.01 13.53 -0.01
C GLU A 76 -2.32 13.56 -0.82
N GLN A 77 -3.21 12.58 -0.61
CA GLN A 77 -4.57 12.52 -1.15
C GLN A 77 -4.69 12.74 -2.67
N PRO A 78 -4.02 11.95 -3.53
CA PRO A 78 -4.05 12.16 -4.98
C PRO A 78 -5.44 12.06 -5.61
N LEU A 79 -6.37 11.31 -5.01
CA LEU A 79 -7.78 11.28 -5.41
C LEU A 79 -8.57 12.30 -4.60
N GLN A 80 -9.06 13.33 -5.29
CA GLN A 80 -9.78 14.46 -4.68
C GLN A 80 -11.27 14.19 -4.47
N GLU A 81 -11.84 13.23 -5.21
CA GLU A 81 -13.26 12.89 -5.12
C GLU A 81 -13.44 11.54 -4.41
N PRO A 82 -14.36 11.44 -3.43
CA PRO A 82 -14.65 10.19 -2.74
C PRO A 82 -15.26 9.17 -3.71
N PHE A 83 -15.07 7.88 -3.39
CA PHE A 83 -15.74 6.83 -4.14
C PHE A 83 -17.25 6.84 -3.88
N PRO A 84 -18.10 6.51 -4.88
CA PRO A 84 -19.54 6.59 -4.71
C PRO A 84 -20.07 5.59 -3.66
N THR A 85 -20.91 6.07 -2.73
CA THR A 85 -21.55 5.24 -1.70
C THR A 85 -22.28 4.02 -2.25
N LYS A 86 -22.92 4.15 -3.42
CA LYS A 86 -23.62 3.03 -4.09
C LYS A 86 -22.69 1.87 -4.49
N ILE A 87 -21.38 2.10 -4.55
CA ILE A 87 -20.36 1.11 -4.94
C ILE A 87 -19.69 0.51 -3.70
N ILE A 88 -19.32 1.36 -2.72
CA ILE A 88 -18.53 0.93 -1.55
C ILE A 88 -19.38 0.65 -0.30
N GLY A 89 -20.65 1.07 -0.30
CA GLY A 89 -21.56 0.98 0.84
C GLY A 89 -21.35 2.10 1.89
N ASP A 90 -22.36 2.28 2.74
CA ASP A 90 -22.43 3.41 3.69
C ASP A 90 -21.28 3.42 4.70
N GLN A 91 -20.86 2.24 5.18
CA GLN A 91 -19.81 2.15 6.21
C GLN A 91 -18.48 2.74 5.74
N LEU A 92 -18.04 2.42 4.51
CA LEU A 92 -16.81 2.97 3.94
C LEU A 92 -17.00 4.42 3.48
N ALA A 93 -18.18 4.77 2.97
CA ALA A 93 -18.46 6.14 2.53
C ALA A 93 -18.41 7.17 3.67
N ASN A 94 -18.68 6.73 4.91
CA ASN A 94 -18.57 7.57 6.11
C ASN A 94 -17.13 7.78 6.59
N VAL A 95 -16.17 6.98 6.10
CA VAL A 95 -14.75 7.17 6.41
C VAL A 95 -14.22 8.31 5.54
N SER A 96 -13.67 9.35 6.18
CA SER A 96 -12.98 10.43 5.47
C SER A 96 -11.82 9.87 4.64
N ASN A 97 -11.56 10.39 3.44
CA ASN A 97 -10.39 9.98 2.64
C ASN A 97 -10.33 8.46 2.30
N HIS A 98 -11.45 7.75 2.36
CA HIS A 98 -11.51 6.30 2.13
C HIS A 98 -10.96 5.91 0.75
N GLN A 99 -11.13 6.72 -0.28
CA GLN A 99 -10.69 6.42 -1.64
C GLN A 99 -9.17 6.26 -1.73
N ASN A 100 -8.41 7.11 -1.04
CA ASN A 100 -6.96 7.04 -1.02
C ASN A 100 -6.48 5.90 -0.12
N ALA A 101 -7.13 5.68 1.02
CA ALA A 101 -6.83 4.57 1.92
C ALA A 101 -7.10 3.20 1.28
N MET A 102 -8.23 3.03 0.59
CA MET A 102 -8.59 1.81 -0.13
C MET A 102 -7.60 1.50 -1.25
N LEU A 103 -7.25 2.50 -2.07
CA LEU A 103 -6.28 2.31 -3.16
C LEU A 103 -4.88 2.01 -2.64
N ALA A 104 -4.40 2.75 -1.64
CA ALA A 104 -3.09 2.52 -1.07
C ALA A 104 -3.00 1.12 -0.43
N PHE A 105 -4.04 0.69 0.27
CA PHE A 105 -4.10 -0.63 0.87
C PHE A 105 -4.17 -1.74 -0.20
N ALA A 106 -5.00 -1.59 -1.23
CA ALA A 106 -5.07 -2.57 -2.32
C ALA A 106 -3.73 -2.70 -3.07
N LEU A 107 -3.03 -1.58 -3.30
CA LEU A 107 -1.70 -1.59 -3.91
C LEU A 107 -0.68 -2.27 -2.99
N ALA A 108 -0.77 -2.02 -1.68
CA ALA A 108 0.05 -2.70 -0.69
C ALA A 108 -0.13 -4.23 -0.74
N GLU A 109 -1.37 -4.70 -0.82
CA GLU A 109 -1.66 -6.13 -0.96
C GLU A 109 -1.05 -6.70 -2.24
N GLU A 110 -1.24 -6.04 -3.38
CA GLU A 110 -0.68 -6.47 -4.66
C GLU A 110 0.86 -6.48 -4.64
N ALA A 111 1.48 -5.47 -4.02
CA ALA A 111 2.93 -5.37 -3.92
C ALA A 111 3.55 -6.39 -2.95
N LEU A 112 2.81 -6.80 -1.92
CA LEU A 112 3.24 -7.80 -0.94
C LEU A 112 3.00 -9.22 -1.44
N ASN A 113 1.92 -9.45 -2.19
CA ASN A 113 1.68 -10.72 -2.88
C ASN A 113 2.82 -10.97 -3.87
N ASN A 114 3.46 -12.14 -3.80
CA ASN A 114 4.67 -12.51 -4.56
C ASN A 114 5.95 -11.76 -4.19
N SER A 115 5.96 -11.01 -3.07
CA SER A 115 7.20 -10.43 -2.57
C SER A 115 8.12 -11.51 -1.99
N THR A 116 9.43 -11.25 -2.04
CA THR A 116 10.45 -12.12 -1.46
C THR A 116 10.90 -11.56 -0.12
N ILE A 117 10.86 -12.39 0.92
CA ILE A 117 11.35 -12.07 2.26
C ILE A 117 12.71 -12.76 2.44
N GLU A 118 13.75 -11.96 2.63
CA GLU A 118 15.10 -12.47 2.94
C GLU A 118 15.17 -12.95 4.39
N LYS A 119 15.59 -14.21 4.61
CA LYS A 119 15.86 -14.75 5.94
C LYS A 119 17.27 -15.34 6.05
N ALA A 120 17.73 -15.52 7.28
CA ALA A 120 19.02 -16.15 7.57
C ALA A 120 19.16 -17.58 7.00
N GLY A 121 18.04 -18.30 6.80
CA GLY A 121 17.99 -19.64 6.21
C GLY A 121 17.69 -19.69 4.71
N GLY A 122 17.61 -18.54 4.03
CA GLY A 122 17.24 -18.42 2.63
C GLY A 122 16.00 -17.54 2.41
N ASN A 123 15.68 -17.31 1.14
CA ASN A 123 14.55 -16.46 0.75
C ASN A 123 13.23 -17.24 0.81
N VAL A 124 12.18 -16.59 1.31
CA VAL A 124 10.81 -17.13 1.32
C VAL A 124 9.92 -16.22 0.49
N THR A 125 9.16 -16.79 -0.45
CA THR A 125 8.20 -16.05 -1.26
C THR A 125 6.84 -16.01 -0.57
N VAL A 126 6.14 -14.87 -0.69
CA VAL A 126 4.78 -14.69 -0.22
C VAL A 126 3.82 -15.24 -1.26
N ASP A 127 3.28 -16.43 -1.00
CA ASP A 127 2.52 -17.18 -2.00
C ASP A 127 1.01 -17.24 -1.69
N ASN A 128 0.63 -16.98 -0.43
CA ASN A 128 -0.78 -16.93 -0.03
C ASN A 128 -1.27 -15.48 0.06
N PRO A 129 -2.44 -15.18 -0.55
CA PRO A 129 -3.08 -13.87 -0.42
C PRO A 129 -3.31 -13.46 1.04
N ILE A 130 -3.19 -12.17 1.30
CA ILE A 130 -3.60 -11.59 2.59
C ILE A 130 -5.12 -11.76 2.73
N THR A 131 -5.57 -12.25 3.89
CA THR A 131 -7.01 -12.45 4.15
C THR A 131 -7.46 -11.79 5.45
N TYR A 132 -8.65 -11.18 5.40
CA TYR A 132 -9.29 -10.49 6.51
C TYR A 132 -10.81 -10.53 6.36
N SER A 133 -11.51 -10.29 7.47
CA SER A 133 -12.97 -10.17 7.44
C SER A 133 -13.41 -8.84 6.85
N LYS A 134 -14.66 -8.74 6.39
CA LYS A 134 -15.25 -7.47 5.95
C LYS A 134 -15.19 -6.40 7.04
N HIS A 135 -15.43 -6.77 8.30
CA HIS A 135 -15.37 -5.84 9.42
C HIS A 135 -13.95 -5.30 9.61
N SER A 136 -12.96 -6.20 9.62
CA SER A 136 -11.55 -5.83 9.72
C SER A 136 -11.10 -4.93 8.56
N TYR A 137 -11.59 -5.18 7.34
CA TYR A 137 -11.30 -4.31 6.20
C TYR A 137 -11.75 -2.87 6.46
N ILE A 138 -12.99 -2.67 6.92
CA ILE A 138 -13.52 -1.34 7.21
C ILE A 138 -12.68 -0.65 8.29
N ASP A 139 -12.37 -1.35 9.38
CA ASP A 139 -11.55 -0.80 10.47
C ASP A 139 -10.13 -0.44 10.00
N ILE A 140 -9.56 -1.22 9.08
CA ILE A 140 -8.26 -0.93 8.46
C ILE A 140 -8.35 0.34 7.62
N ILE A 141 -9.36 0.46 6.75
CA ILE A 141 -9.52 1.66 5.90
C ILE A 141 -9.73 2.91 6.76
N ASP A 142 -10.52 2.81 7.84
CA ASP A 142 -10.71 3.91 8.79
C ASP A 142 -9.41 4.29 9.50
N ALA A 143 -8.67 3.31 10.03
CA ALA A 143 -7.39 3.53 10.68
C ALA A 143 -6.34 4.14 9.73
N LEU A 144 -6.36 3.76 8.46
CA LEU A 144 -5.44 4.28 7.45
C LEU A 144 -5.80 5.70 7.01
N SER A 145 -7.06 6.12 7.07
CA SER A 145 -7.57 7.36 6.45
C SER A 145 -6.81 8.65 6.78
N ASN A 146 -6.17 8.72 7.95
CA ASN A 146 -5.50 9.90 8.49
C ASN A 146 -4.02 9.66 8.86
N ILE A 147 -3.40 8.63 8.28
CA ILE A 147 -2.00 8.32 8.54
C ILE A 147 -1.05 9.35 7.93
N THR A 148 0.16 9.40 8.48
CA THR A 148 1.26 10.25 8.02
C THR A 148 2.59 9.50 8.09
N PRO A 149 3.55 9.79 7.19
CA PRO A 149 4.86 9.12 7.22
C PRO A 149 5.61 9.27 8.53
N SER A 150 5.54 10.43 9.17
CA SER A 150 6.29 10.73 10.41
C SER A 150 5.80 9.96 11.62
N GLN A 151 4.51 9.62 11.68
CA GLN A 151 3.90 8.98 12.84
C GLN A 151 3.66 7.49 12.63
N HIS A 152 3.31 7.08 11.41
CA HIS A 152 2.71 5.76 11.18
C HIS A 152 3.60 4.77 10.42
N PHE A 153 4.72 5.22 9.84
CA PHE A 153 5.61 4.36 9.05
C PHE A 153 6.02 3.07 9.78
N LYS A 154 6.48 3.19 11.04
CA LYS A 154 6.92 2.02 11.83
C LYS A 154 5.77 1.08 12.15
N LEU A 155 4.61 1.63 12.51
CA LEU A 155 3.42 0.84 12.83
C LEU A 155 2.92 0.09 11.60
N LEU A 156 2.81 0.78 10.45
CA LEU A 156 2.39 0.15 9.19
C LEU A 156 3.37 -0.93 8.73
N THR A 157 4.68 -0.71 8.92
CA THR A 157 5.70 -1.72 8.59
C THR A 157 5.42 -3.03 9.34
N VAL A 158 5.23 -2.94 10.66
CA VAL A 158 4.93 -4.12 11.48
C VAL A 158 3.56 -4.70 11.12
N PHE A 159 2.56 -3.86 10.90
CA PHE A 159 1.21 -4.29 10.53
C PHE A 159 1.20 -5.12 9.24
N PHE A 160 1.84 -4.64 8.17
CA PHE A 160 1.93 -5.38 6.91
C PHE A 160 2.72 -6.68 7.04
N GLU A 161 3.79 -6.66 7.83
CA GLU A 161 4.57 -7.85 8.14
C GLU A 161 3.70 -8.91 8.84
N GLN A 162 2.94 -8.52 9.87
CA GLN A 162 2.05 -9.45 10.58
C GLN A 162 0.89 -9.94 9.71
N LEU A 163 0.34 -9.09 8.83
CA LEU A 163 -0.70 -9.50 7.87
C LEU A 163 -0.18 -10.61 6.95
N VAL A 164 1.03 -10.46 6.41
CA VAL A 164 1.64 -11.47 5.56
C VAL A 164 1.93 -12.75 6.34
N TYR A 165 2.47 -12.65 7.55
CA TYR A 165 2.80 -13.82 8.39
C TYR A 165 1.58 -14.65 8.75
N LYS A 166 0.45 -14.00 9.04
CA LYS A 166 -0.81 -14.67 9.35
C LYS A 166 -1.29 -15.57 8.19
N SER A 167 -1.10 -15.14 6.94
CA SER A 167 -1.45 -15.93 5.76
C SER A 167 -0.33 -16.88 5.31
N ASN A 168 0.91 -16.69 5.77
CA ASN A 168 2.10 -17.40 5.30
C ASN A 168 2.93 -17.91 6.48
N ASN A 169 2.53 -19.05 7.06
CA ASN A 169 3.12 -19.62 8.28
C ASN A 169 4.64 -19.87 8.21
N GLY A 170 5.22 -19.99 7.01
CA GLY A 170 6.67 -20.13 6.80
C GLY A 170 7.45 -18.80 6.82
N CYS A 171 6.75 -17.66 6.79
CA CYS A 171 7.35 -16.33 6.68
C CYS A 171 7.67 -15.69 8.04
N GLN A 172 7.05 -16.13 9.13
CA GLN A 172 7.29 -15.56 10.45
C GLN A 172 8.72 -15.82 10.96
N TYR A 173 9.35 -14.83 11.61
CA TYR A 173 10.59 -15.03 12.36
C TYR A 173 10.28 -15.67 13.71
N GLN A 174 11.04 -16.69 14.10
CA GLN A 174 10.97 -17.20 15.46
C GLN A 174 11.54 -16.16 16.43
N ILE A 175 10.85 -15.96 17.55
CA ILE A 175 11.41 -15.24 18.68
C ILE A 175 12.41 -16.21 19.31
N CYS A 176 13.70 -15.86 19.24
CA CYS A 176 14.76 -16.60 19.92
C CYS A 176 14.58 -16.58 21.45
#